data_AF-A0A9X0C7M0-F1
#
_entry.id   AF-A0A9X0C7M0-F1
#
_cell.length_a   1.000
_cell.length_b   1.000
_cell.length_c   1.000
_cell.angle_alpha   90.00
_cell.angle_beta   90.00
_cell.angle_gamma   90.00
#
_symmetry.space_group_name_H-M   'P 1'
#
loop_
_entity.id
_entity.type
_entity.pdbx_description
1 polymer ?
#
loop_
_entity_poly.entity_id
_entity_poly.type
_entity_poly.pdbx_seq_one_letter_code
_entity_poly.pdbx_strand_id
1 'polypeptide(L)'
;MGTESWEVLVHRKQLKAAAKIPSKWRIPEELTKISETSGMNVLDVPRQSGVLSERQLVITENHDATDLLCKIHRQELSAYEVTEAFCIRAAIAQQVTRCLTEAFFERALQRAKDLDEILSKTGELVGPLYGLPISFKDCFNIIGVPSTIGFTSFIKNDPLSSTSPAVQVLLNLGTIQYVKTNVPQTIMAADSHNYVFGRTLNPH
;
A
#
# COMPACT_ATOMS: atom_id res chain seq x y z
N MET A 1 -32.04 -17.36 -10.24
CA MET A 1 -31.24 -16.50 -9.34
C MET A 1 -30.69 -15.36 -10.18
N GLY A 2 -31.13 -14.12 -9.96
CA GLY A 2 -30.68 -12.98 -10.75
C GLY A 2 -29.18 -12.77 -10.57
N THR A 3 -28.43 -12.66 -11.67
CA THR A 3 -27.01 -12.30 -11.65
C THR A 3 -26.86 -10.93 -11.01
N GLU A 4 -26.16 -10.88 -9.88
CA GLU A 4 -25.77 -9.63 -9.23
C GLU A 4 -25.07 -8.70 -10.22
N SER A 5 -25.49 -7.43 -10.28
CA SER A 5 -24.92 -6.45 -11.20
C SER A 5 -23.45 -6.18 -10.86
N TRP A 6 -22.66 -5.82 -11.87
CA TRP A 6 -21.22 -5.57 -11.67
C TRP A 6 -20.98 -4.33 -10.79
N GLU A 7 -21.89 -3.35 -10.81
CA GLU A 7 -21.85 -2.15 -9.98
C GLU A 7 -21.94 -2.50 -8.49
N VAL A 8 -22.83 -3.45 -8.13
CA VAL A 8 -22.95 -3.93 -6.74
C VAL A 8 -21.68 -4.65 -6.30
N LEU A 9 -21.06 -5.44 -7.18
CA LEU A 9 -19.79 -6.11 -6.92
C LEU A 9 -18.65 -5.13 -6.68
N VAL A 10 -18.54 -4.13 -7.55
CA VAL A 10 -17.55 -3.05 -7.45
C VAL A 10 -17.74 -2.28 -6.16
N HIS A 11 -18.97 -1.84 -5.85
CA HIS A 11 -19.24 -1.09 -4.62
C HIS A 11 -18.85 -1.88 -3.38
N ARG A 12 -19.22 -3.18 -3.31
CA ARG A 12 -18.80 -4.06 -2.22
C ARG A 12 -17.28 -4.20 -2.13
N LYS A 13 -16.59 -4.32 -3.27
CA LYS A 13 -15.13 -4.42 -3.33
C LYS A 13 -14.47 -3.16 -2.78
N GLN A 14 -14.94 -1.98 -3.19
CA GLN A 14 -14.45 -0.68 -2.72
C GLN A 14 -14.69 -0.51 -1.21
N LEU A 15 -15.87 -0.87 -0.69
CA LEU A 15 -16.15 -0.84 0.75
C LEU A 15 -15.20 -1.77 1.53
N LYS A 16 -14.95 -2.98 1.03
CA LYS A 16 -13.99 -3.91 1.64
C LYS A 16 -12.57 -3.35 1.64
N ALA A 17 -12.14 -2.70 0.56
CA ALA A 17 -10.82 -2.07 0.48
C ALA A 17 -10.71 -0.86 1.44
N ALA A 18 -11.72 0.01 1.46
CA ALA A 18 -11.77 1.17 2.37
C ALA A 18 -11.77 0.74 3.86
N ALA A 19 -12.43 -0.37 4.18
CA ALA A 19 -12.44 -0.93 5.53
C ALA A 19 -11.07 -1.44 6.01
N LYS A 20 -10.09 -1.64 5.10
CA LYS A 20 -8.71 -1.99 5.47
C LYS A 20 -7.93 -0.83 6.06
N ILE A 21 -8.42 0.41 5.94
CA ILE A 21 -7.83 1.57 6.60
C ILE A 21 -8.36 1.63 8.04
N PRO A 22 -7.48 1.44 9.06
CA PRO A 22 -7.86 1.58 10.46
C PRO A 22 -8.45 2.96 10.74
N SER A 23 -9.43 3.05 11.65
CA SER A 23 -10.06 4.32 12.03
C SER A 23 -9.05 5.38 12.49
N LYS A 24 -8.02 4.96 13.22
CA LYS A 24 -6.92 5.83 13.67
C LYS A 24 -6.06 6.42 12.54
N TRP A 25 -6.15 5.90 11.31
CA TRP A 25 -5.40 6.39 10.14
C TRP A 25 -6.28 7.17 9.15
N ARG A 26 -7.55 7.40 9.51
CA ARG A 26 -8.45 8.21 8.69
C ARG A 26 -8.18 9.69 8.93
N ILE A 27 -8.10 10.45 7.85
CA ILE A 27 -7.86 11.90 7.91
C ILE A 27 -9.18 12.67 8.06
N PRO A 28 -9.15 13.93 8.51
CA PRO A 28 -10.33 14.79 8.55
C PRO A 28 -11.06 14.86 7.21
N GLU A 29 -12.40 14.87 7.24
CA GLU A 29 -13.23 14.83 6.03
C GLU A 29 -12.95 16.01 5.09
N GLU A 30 -12.60 17.17 5.65
CA GLU A 30 -12.25 18.38 4.92
C GLU A 30 -11.07 18.17 3.96
N LEU A 31 -10.09 17.36 4.37
CA LEU A 31 -8.90 17.03 3.58
C LEU A 31 -9.19 15.96 2.51
N THR A 32 -10.34 15.28 2.57
CA THR A 32 -10.71 14.22 1.60
C THR A 32 -11.51 14.74 0.41
N LYS A 33 -11.97 16.00 0.44
CA LYS A 33 -12.84 16.60 -0.58
C LYS A 33 -12.05 17.01 -1.83
N ILE A 34 -11.52 16.01 -2.53
CA ILE A 34 -10.68 16.17 -3.72
C ILE A 34 -11.38 15.55 -4.92
N SER A 35 -11.35 16.29 -6.04
CA SER A 35 -11.89 15.89 -7.34
C SER A 35 -10.83 16.02 -8.42
N GLU A 36 -11.09 15.44 -9.59
CA GLU A 36 -10.24 15.56 -10.78
C GLU A 36 -10.04 17.01 -11.25
N THR A 37 -10.95 17.91 -10.88
CA THR A 37 -10.92 19.33 -11.21
C THR A 37 -10.39 20.20 -10.07
N SER A 38 -10.05 19.60 -8.93
CA SER A 38 -9.47 20.32 -7.80
C SER A 38 -8.04 20.73 -8.14
N GLY A 39 -7.69 21.99 -7.90
CA GLY A 39 -6.30 22.48 -7.97
C GLY A 39 -5.54 22.32 -6.65
N MET A 40 -6.02 21.45 -5.74
CA MET A 40 -5.39 21.22 -4.45
C MET A 40 -4.21 20.27 -4.55
N ASN A 41 -3.03 20.77 -4.21
CA ASN A 41 -1.86 19.95 -3.95
C ASN A 41 -2.05 19.20 -2.61
N VAL A 42 -1.85 17.88 -2.62
CA VAL A 42 -2.08 17.02 -1.44
C VAL A 42 -0.80 16.52 -0.78
N LEU A 43 0.36 17.03 -1.21
CA LEU A 43 1.66 16.64 -0.64
C LEU A 43 1.82 17.05 0.83
N ASP A 44 1.12 18.09 1.27
CA ASP A 44 1.12 18.57 2.66
C ASP A 44 0.07 17.88 3.54
N VAL A 45 -0.86 17.12 2.96
CA VAL A 45 -1.92 16.41 3.72
C VAL A 45 -1.34 15.49 4.80
N PRO A 46 -0.25 14.72 4.58
CA PRO A 46 0.40 13.94 5.63
C PRO A 46 0.72 14.77 6.88
N ARG A 47 1.27 15.98 6.74
CA ARG A 47 1.58 16.89 7.86
C ARG A 47 0.32 17.50 8.47
N GLN A 48 -0.65 17.89 7.64
CA GLN A 48 -1.88 18.55 8.08
C GLN A 48 -2.89 17.60 8.74
N SER A 49 -2.80 16.31 8.44
CA SER A 49 -3.76 15.30 8.88
C SER A 49 -3.78 15.06 10.40
N GLY A 50 -2.66 15.34 11.09
CA GLY A 50 -2.47 14.97 12.50
C GLY A 50 -2.37 13.47 12.77
N VAL A 51 -2.30 12.63 11.72
CA VAL A 51 -2.26 11.16 11.84
C VAL A 51 -0.85 10.62 12.02
N LEU A 52 0.13 11.22 11.34
CA LEU A 52 1.55 10.84 11.46
C LEU A 52 2.19 11.60 12.64
N SER A 53 3.01 10.90 13.41
CA SER A 53 3.92 11.55 14.36
C SER A 53 5.08 12.23 13.64
N GLU A 54 5.74 13.20 14.30
CA GLU A 54 6.94 13.86 13.77
C GLU A 54 8.04 12.86 13.35
N ARG A 55 8.23 11.80 14.14
CA ARG A 55 9.19 10.74 13.80
C ARG A 55 8.82 10.02 12.50
N GLN A 56 7.54 9.71 12.29
CA GLN A 56 7.07 9.05 11.07
C GLN A 56 7.06 9.99 9.85
N LEU A 57 6.82 11.29 10.05
CA LEU A 57 7.01 12.30 9.01
C LEU A 57 8.46 12.32 8.53
N VAL A 58 9.43 12.43 9.47
CA VAL A 58 10.86 12.39 9.15
C VAL A 58 11.23 11.11 8.39
N ILE A 59 10.79 9.94 8.86
CA ILE A 59 11.04 8.65 8.19
C ILE A 59 10.61 8.67 6.71
N THR A 60 9.49 9.32 6.39
CA THR A 60 8.87 9.26 5.06
C THR A 60 9.15 10.46 4.16
N GLU A 61 9.80 11.50 4.66
CA GLU A 61 10.04 12.76 3.93
C GLU A 61 11.52 13.10 3.78
N ASN A 62 12.36 12.68 4.73
CA ASN A 62 13.76 13.10 4.80
C ASN A 62 14.74 12.00 4.38
N HIS A 63 14.24 10.83 4.00
CA HIS A 63 15.05 9.66 3.68
C HIS A 63 14.58 9.03 2.37
N ASP A 64 15.55 8.63 1.53
CA ASP A 64 15.28 7.76 0.38
C ASP A 64 15.42 6.28 0.78
N ALA A 65 15.18 5.37 -0.17
CA ALA A 65 15.24 3.94 0.09
C ALA A 65 16.64 3.46 0.51
N THR A 66 17.70 4.08 0.00
CA THR A 66 19.08 3.69 0.31
C THR A 66 19.45 4.13 1.73
N ASP A 67 19.09 5.35 2.13
CA ASP A 67 19.34 5.81 3.49
C ASP A 67 18.49 5.04 4.52
N LEU A 68 17.22 4.76 4.22
CA LEU A 68 16.38 3.92 5.08
C LEU A 68 16.98 2.53 5.29
N LEU A 69 17.48 1.88 4.22
CA LEU A 69 18.18 0.60 4.34
C LEU A 69 19.43 0.70 5.22
N CYS A 70 20.25 1.73 5.03
CA CYS A 70 21.42 1.97 5.87
C CYS A 70 21.04 2.13 7.35
N LYS A 71 19.98 2.88 7.65
CA LYS A 71 19.49 3.10 9.02
C LYS A 71 18.93 1.83 9.65
N ILE A 72 18.20 1.03 8.88
CA ILE A 72 17.70 -0.27 9.35
C ILE A 72 18.86 -1.23 9.63
N HIS A 73 19.83 -1.34 8.72
CA HIS A 73 20.99 -2.23 8.91
C HIS A 73 21.85 -1.84 10.12
N ARG A 74 21.92 -0.53 10.43
CA ARG A 74 22.59 0.00 11.63
C ARG A 74 21.73 -0.05 12.89
N GLN A 75 20.49 -0.54 12.79
CA GLN A 75 19.52 -0.59 13.89
C GLN A 75 19.20 0.81 14.48
N GLU A 76 19.39 1.87 13.70
CA GLU A 76 18.95 3.23 14.05
C GLU A 76 17.42 3.38 13.92
N LEU A 77 16.83 2.58 13.02
CA LEU A 77 15.40 2.40 12.80
C LEU A 77 15.10 0.91 12.75
N SER A 78 13.98 0.47 13.32
CA SER A 78 13.49 -0.90 13.14
C SER A 78 12.74 -1.06 11.82
N ALA A 79 12.65 -2.30 11.31
CA ALA A 79 11.81 -2.60 10.15
C ALA A 79 10.34 -2.29 10.46
N TYR A 80 9.91 -2.51 11.70
CA TYR A 80 8.56 -2.16 12.17
C TYR A 80 8.26 -0.67 12.09
N GLU A 81 9.14 0.19 12.63
CA GLU A 81 8.95 1.64 12.61
C GLU A 81 8.83 2.18 11.18
N VAL A 82 9.71 1.74 10.28
CA VAL A 82 9.68 2.17 8.87
C VAL A 82 8.41 1.66 8.19
N THR A 83 8.06 0.38 8.38
CA THR A 83 6.85 -0.19 7.79
C THR A 83 5.59 0.50 8.27
N GLU A 84 5.48 0.81 9.56
CA GLU A 84 4.31 1.50 10.11
C GLU A 84 4.16 2.90 9.52
N ALA A 85 5.25 3.67 9.43
CA ALA A 85 5.24 5.00 8.84
C ALA A 85 4.73 4.97 7.38
N PHE A 86 5.22 4.02 6.57
CA PHE A 86 4.77 3.85 5.18
C PHE A 86 3.32 3.34 5.07
N CYS A 87 2.87 2.45 5.96
CA CYS A 87 1.48 2.00 6.00
C CYS A 87 0.52 3.16 6.27
N ILE A 88 0.84 4.00 7.26
CA ILE A 88 0.03 5.18 7.59
C ILE A 88 0.03 6.16 6.42
N ARG A 89 1.20 6.46 5.85
CA ARG A 89 1.30 7.40 4.73
C ARG A 89 0.55 6.91 3.49
N ALA A 90 0.58 5.61 3.20
CA ALA A 90 -0.22 5.03 2.13
C ALA A 90 -1.73 5.08 2.40
N ALA A 91 -2.17 4.90 3.66
CA ALA A 91 -3.57 5.07 4.03
C ALA A 91 -4.04 6.53 3.84
N ILE A 92 -3.20 7.52 4.19
CA ILE A 92 -3.47 8.94 3.92
C ILE A 92 -3.55 9.18 2.41
N ALA A 93 -2.55 8.75 1.65
CA ALA A 93 -2.50 8.91 0.20
C ALA A 93 -3.72 8.30 -0.49
N GLN A 94 -4.19 7.14 -0.02
CA GLN A 94 -5.39 6.49 -0.58
C GLN A 94 -6.65 7.35 -0.45
N GLN A 95 -6.81 8.02 0.68
CA GLN A 95 -7.98 8.85 0.96
C GLN A 95 -8.05 10.10 0.08
N VAL A 96 -6.90 10.57 -0.43
CA VAL A 96 -6.80 11.77 -1.25
C VAL A 96 -6.58 11.51 -2.75
N THR A 97 -5.99 10.36 -3.10
CA THR A 97 -5.63 10.06 -4.50
C THR A 97 -6.26 8.80 -5.09
N ARG A 98 -6.84 7.89 -4.28
CA ARG A 98 -7.34 6.57 -4.76
C ARG A 98 -6.26 5.72 -5.46
N CYS A 99 -5.01 5.79 -4.99
CA CYS A 99 -3.86 5.12 -5.61
C CYS A 99 -3.72 3.62 -5.31
N LEU A 100 -4.48 3.06 -4.37
CA LEU A 100 -4.39 1.67 -3.90
C LEU A 100 -5.59 0.83 -4.37
N THR A 101 -5.31 -0.45 -4.64
CA THR A 101 -6.31 -1.49 -4.87
C THR A 101 -6.54 -2.33 -3.61
N GLU A 102 -5.45 -2.81 -3.01
CA GLU A 102 -5.46 -3.63 -1.80
C GLU A 102 -4.50 -3.06 -0.76
N ALA A 103 -4.91 -3.08 0.50
CA ALA A 103 -4.04 -2.79 1.63
C ALA A 103 -4.01 -4.00 2.59
N PHE A 104 -2.81 -4.43 2.94
CA PHE A 104 -2.57 -5.57 3.83
C PHE A 104 -1.58 -5.18 4.93
N PHE A 105 -1.87 -4.04 5.57
CA PHE A 105 -1.05 -3.41 6.60
C PHE A 105 -0.74 -4.34 7.77
N GLU A 106 -1.72 -5.09 8.28
CA GLU A 106 -1.50 -6.04 9.38
C GLU A 106 -0.47 -7.12 9.02
N ARG A 107 -0.55 -7.67 7.80
CA ARG A 107 0.42 -8.65 7.28
C ARG A 107 1.81 -8.04 7.16
N ALA A 108 1.90 -6.80 6.70
CA ALA A 108 3.16 -6.07 6.57
C ALA A 108 3.81 -5.83 7.94
N LEU A 109 3.03 -5.33 8.91
CA LEU A 109 3.47 -5.07 10.27
C LEU A 109 3.89 -6.35 10.99
N GLN A 110 3.19 -7.47 10.77
CA GLN A 110 3.61 -8.76 11.33
C GLN A 110 4.95 -9.20 10.73
N ARG A 111 5.11 -9.13 9.40
CA ARG A 111 6.38 -9.47 8.75
C ARG A 111 7.53 -8.60 9.25
N ALA A 112 7.27 -7.31 9.49
CA ALA A 112 8.27 -6.40 10.04
C ALA A 112 8.72 -6.84 11.44
N LYS A 113 7.78 -7.19 12.32
CA LYS A 113 8.09 -7.76 13.65
C LYS A 113 8.89 -9.05 13.56
N ASP A 114 8.51 -9.95 12.65
CA ASP A 114 9.21 -11.23 12.48
C ASP A 114 10.66 -11.01 12.02
N LEU A 115 10.88 -10.02 11.14
CA LEU A 115 12.22 -9.63 10.71
C LEU A 115 13.03 -9.07 11.87
N ASP A 116 12.49 -8.11 12.61
CA ASP A 116 13.16 -7.50 13.76
C ASP A 116 13.50 -8.56 14.83
N GLU A 117 12.62 -9.54 15.05
CA GLU A 117 12.84 -10.67 15.97
C GLU A 117 13.96 -11.59 15.48
N ILE A 118 14.02 -11.90 14.18
CA ILE A 118 15.13 -12.66 13.58
C ILE A 118 16.45 -11.94 13.85
N LEU A 119 16.54 -10.65 13.51
CA LEU A 119 17.76 -9.87 13.72
C LEU A 119 18.16 -9.84 15.20
N SER A 120 17.21 -9.65 16.11
CA SER A 120 17.49 -9.66 17.54
C SER A 120 18.01 -11.02 18.04
N LYS A 121 17.57 -12.13 17.44
CA LYS A 121 17.97 -13.49 17.87
C LYS A 121 19.26 -13.97 17.22
N THR A 122 19.47 -13.67 15.94
CA THR A 122 20.57 -14.22 15.15
C THR A 122 21.69 -13.22 14.89
N GLY A 123 21.40 -11.92 14.97
CA GLY A 123 22.30 -10.86 14.51
C GLY A 123 22.40 -10.78 12.97
N GLU A 124 21.58 -11.52 12.24
CA GLU A 124 21.65 -11.63 10.79
C GLU A 124 20.48 -10.93 10.09
N LEU A 125 20.78 -10.23 9.00
CA LEU A 125 19.79 -9.62 8.10
C LEU A 125 19.34 -10.65 7.07
N VAL A 126 18.03 -10.72 6.84
CA VAL A 126 17.43 -11.50 5.74
C VAL A 126 17.64 -10.77 4.42
N GLY A 127 18.85 -10.83 3.87
CA GLY A 127 19.16 -10.27 2.55
C GLY A 127 19.38 -8.75 2.52
N PRO A 128 19.74 -8.20 1.34
CA PRO A 128 20.20 -6.81 1.21
C PRO A 128 19.09 -5.75 1.24
N LEU A 129 17.82 -6.16 1.12
CA LEU A 129 16.66 -5.27 1.16
C LEU A 129 15.83 -5.47 2.43
N TYR A 130 16.50 -5.94 3.49
CA TYR A 130 15.89 -6.25 4.78
C TYR A 130 15.05 -5.08 5.31
N GLY A 131 13.78 -5.38 5.59
CA GLY A 131 12.86 -4.45 6.24
C GLY A 131 12.31 -3.34 5.33
N LEU A 132 12.71 -3.27 4.05
CA LEU A 132 12.25 -2.20 3.16
C LEU A 132 10.80 -2.42 2.70
N PRO A 133 9.88 -1.46 2.93
CA PRO A 133 8.51 -1.55 2.43
C PRO A 133 8.43 -1.35 0.92
N ILE A 134 7.78 -2.26 0.19
CA ILE A 134 7.59 -2.18 -1.27
C ILE A 134 6.11 -2.35 -1.63
N SER A 135 5.61 -1.43 -2.45
CA SER A 135 4.28 -1.51 -3.07
C SER A 135 4.35 -2.21 -4.43
N PHE A 136 3.30 -2.94 -4.80
CA PHE A 136 3.25 -3.66 -6.07
C PHE A 136 2.06 -3.24 -6.93
N LYS A 137 2.26 -3.13 -8.25
CA LYS A 137 1.16 -2.86 -9.19
C LYS A 137 0.10 -3.98 -9.13
N ASP A 138 -1.18 -3.67 -9.36
CA ASP A 138 -2.27 -4.66 -9.22
C ASP A 138 -2.09 -5.94 -10.06
N CYS A 139 -1.27 -5.89 -11.11
CA CYS A 139 -0.95 -7.01 -11.97
C CYS A 139 0.05 -8.02 -11.39
N PHE A 140 0.76 -7.68 -10.31
CA PHE A 140 1.65 -8.62 -9.63
C PHE A 140 0.86 -9.47 -8.65
N ASN A 141 1.01 -10.77 -8.76
CA ASN A 141 0.33 -11.72 -7.90
C ASN A 141 1.02 -11.80 -6.55
N ILE A 142 0.24 -11.71 -5.49
CA ILE A 142 0.67 -11.93 -4.11
C ILE A 142 -0.27 -13.00 -3.54
N ILE A 143 0.30 -14.09 -3.03
CA ILE A 143 -0.49 -15.19 -2.45
C ILE A 143 -1.48 -14.66 -1.38
N GLY A 144 -2.74 -15.06 -1.50
CA GLY A 144 -3.82 -14.66 -0.60
C GLY A 144 -4.34 -13.23 -0.78
N VAL A 145 -3.83 -12.47 -1.75
CA VAL A 145 -4.29 -11.10 -2.06
C VAL A 145 -4.92 -11.08 -3.46
N PRO A 146 -6.10 -10.48 -3.66
CA PRO A 146 -6.71 -10.39 -4.98
C PRO A 146 -5.90 -9.57 -5.99
N SER A 147 -6.06 -9.88 -7.28
CA SER A 147 -5.64 -9.05 -8.42
C SER A 147 -6.79 -8.96 -9.40
N THR A 148 -7.22 -7.74 -9.73
CA THR A 148 -8.35 -7.54 -10.65
C THR A 148 -7.92 -7.02 -12.00
N ILE A 149 -6.76 -6.34 -12.07
CA ILE A 149 -6.26 -5.62 -13.24
C ILE A 149 -7.32 -4.71 -13.91
N GLY A 150 -8.26 -4.20 -13.09
CA GLY A 150 -9.38 -3.37 -13.53
C GLY A 150 -10.57 -4.12 -14.14
N PHE A 151 -10.58 -5.46 -14.14
CA PHE A 151 -11.73 -6.25 -14.56
C PHE A 151 -12.70 -6.51 -13.41
N THR A 152 -13.96 -6.13 -13.61
CA THR A 152 -15.04 -6.39 -12.67
C THR A 152 -15.34 -7.89 -12.51
N SER A 153 -15.15 -8.67 -13.59
CA SER A 153 -15.28 -10.13 -13.56
C SER A 153 -14.26 -10.80 -12.64
N PHE A 154 -13.08 -10.20 -12.43
CA PHE A 154 -12.02 -10.77 -11.59
C PHE A 154 -12.22 -10.49 -10.10
N ILE A 155 -13.21 -9.66 -9.72
CA ILE A 155 -13.56 -9.40 -8.32
C ILE A 155 -13.97 -10.70 -7.59
N LYS A 156 -14.57 -11.64 -8.33
CA LYS A 156 -15.05 -12.93 -7.81
C LYS A 156 -14.01 -14.04 -7.89
N ASN A 157 -12.83 -13.78 -8.44
CA ASN A 157 -11.79 -14.79 -8.50
C ASN A 157 -11.38 -15.16 -7.07
N ASP A 158 -11.08 -16.44 -6.88
CA ASP A 158 -10.50 -16.90 -5.63
C ASP A 158 -9.20 -16.15 -5.32
N PRO A 159 -8.84 -16.01 -4.03
CA PRO A 159 -7.54 -15.50 -3.66
C PRO A 159 -6.42 -16.23 -4.41
N LEU A 160 -5.42 -15.47 -4.84
CA LEU A 160 -4.33 -16.02 -5.64
C LEU A 160 -3.58 -17.10 -4.87
N SER A 161 -3.32 -18.23 -5.54
CA SER A 161 -2.63 -19.39 -4.98
C SER A 161 -1.10 -19.32 -5.11
N SER A 162 -0.58 -18.32 -5.83
CA SER A 162 0.86 -18.15 -6.05
C SER A 162 1.27 -16.67 -6.05
N THR A 163 2.54 -16.45 -5.72
CA THR A 163 3.19 -15.15 -5.78
C THR A 163 3.99 -15.04 -7.08
N SER A 164 3.93 -13.90 -7.77
CA SER A 164 4.71 -13.67 -8.99
C SER A 164 6.22 -13.81 -8.72
N PRO A 165 7.02 -14.36 -9.65
CA PRO A 165 8.46 -14.57 -9.43
C PRO A 165 9.22 -13.31 -9.01
N ALA A 166 8.94 -12.16 -9.63
CA ALA A 166 9.56 -10.88 -9.28
C ALA A 166 9.27 -10.46 -7.84
N VAL A 167 8.04 -10.66 -7.36
CA VAL A 167 7.66 -10.39 -5.96
C VAL A 167 8.39 -11.37 -5.05
N GLN A 168 8.44 -12.65 -5.40
CA GLN A 168 9.12 -13.66 -4.59
C GLN A 168 10.61 -13.38 -4.44
N VAL A 169 11.29 -12.93 -5.50
CA VAL A 169 12.70 -12.51 -5.43
C VAL A 169 12.87 -11.38 -4.42
N LEU A 170 12.04 -10.33 -4.48
CA LEU A 170 12.13 -9.22 -3.53
C LEU A 170 11.83 -9.66 -2.09
N LEU A 171 10.87 -10.56 -1.87
CA LEU A 171 10.60 -11.11 -0.54
C LEU A 171 11.78 -11.89 0.01
N ASN A 172 12.45 -12.70 -0.83
CA ASN A 172 13.63 -13.45 -0.45
C ASN A 172 14.82 -12.53 -0.13
N LEU A 173 14.86 -11.32 -0.70
CA LEU A 173 15.85 -10.30 -0.37
C LEU A 173 15.53 -9.50 0.90
N GLY A 174 14.43 -9.81 1.60
CA GLY A 174 14.09 -9.22 2.90
C GLY A 174 13.02 -8.15 2.90
N THR A 175 12.40 -7.86 1.76
CA THR A 175 11.43 -6.77 1.64
C THR A 175 10.10 -7.06 2.33
N ILE A 176 9.33 -6.01 2.57
CA ILE A 176 8.01 -6.06 3.19
C ILE A 176 6.98 -5.51 2.22
N GLN A 177 6.13 -6.39 1.70
CA GLN A 177 4.98 -5.98 0.90
C GLN A 177 3.85 -5.46 1.80
N TYR A 178 3.25 -4.32 1.45
CA TYR A 178 2.21 -3.69 2.28
C TYR A 178 0.94 -3.25 1.55
N VAL A 179 1.04 -2.92 0.26
CA VAL A 179 -0.11 -2.50 -0.56
C VAL A 179 0.05 -2.95 -2.01
N LYS A 180 -1.09 -2.96 -2.72
CA LYS A 180 -1.13 -2.99 -4.18
C LYS A 180 -1.67 -1.67 -4.74
N THR A 181 -1.11 -1.23 -5.86
CA THR A 181 -1.43 0.07 -6.49
C THR A 181 -2.30 -0.07 -7.72
N ASN A 182 -3.12 0.96 -7.93
CA ASN A 182 -4.12 1.04 -8.99
C ASN A 182 -3.47 1.10 -10.39
N VAL A 183 -4.22 0.62 -11.38
CA VAL A 183 -3.77 0.41 -12.74
C VAL A 183 -4.83 0.88 -13.73
N PRO A 184 -4.46 1.25 -14.96
CA PRO A 184 -5.45 1.36 -16.01
C PRO A 184 -6.02 -0.03 -16.26
N GLN A 185 -7.28 -0.09 -16.70
CA GLN A 185 -7.88 -1.36 -17.10
C GLN A 185 -6.93 -2.09 -18.07
N THR A 186 -6.67 -3.37 -17.79
CA THR A 186 -5.76 -4.25 -18.53
C THR A 186 -4.32 -3.76 -18.70
N ILE A 187 -3.90 -2.73 -17.96
CA ILE A 187 -2.58 -2.10 -18.11
C ILE A 187 -2.39 -1.44 -19.49
N MET A 188 -3.47 -1.17 -20.23
CA MET A 188 -3.41 -0.79 -21.64
C MET A 188 -3.36 0.72 -21.93
N ALA A 189 -3.40 1.55 -20.90
CA ALA A 189 -3.36 3.01 -21.04
C ALA A 189 -2.21 3.63 -20.22
N ALA A 190 -1.88 4.88 -20.53
CA ALA A 190 -0.94 5.69 -19.76
C ALA A 190 -1.65 6.53 -18.68
N ASP A 191 -2.66 5.95 -18.03
CA ASP A 191 -3.36 6.53 -16.89
C ASP A 191 -3.59 5.46 -15.80
N SER A 192 -4.40 5.75 -14.79
CA SER A 192 -4.78 4.79 -13.75
C SER A 192 -6.27 4.85 -13.47
N HIS A 193 -7.07 4.54 -14.50
CA HIS A 193 -8.52 4.49 -14.43
C HIS A 193 -9.08 3.11 -14.81
N ASN A 194 -9.96 2.58 -13.96
CA ASN A 194 -10.73 1.38 -14.24
C ASN A 194 -12.06 1.39 -13.47
N TYR A 195 -12.98 0.52 -13.86
CA TYR A 195 -14.31 0.42 -13.25
C TYR A 195 -14.33 -0.18 -11.84
N VAL A 196 -13.24 -0.81 -11.38
CA VAL A 196 -13.18 -1.45 -10.05
C VAL A 196 -12.82 -0.44 -8.96
N PHE A 197 -11.79 0.37 -9.19
CA PHE A 197 -11.24 1.29 -8.19
C PHE A 197 -11.41 2.77 -8.55
N GLY A 198 -11.90 3.06 -9.75
CA GLY A 198 -12.02 4.42 -10.26
C GLY A 198 -10.68 5.00 -10.70
N ARG A 199 -10.66 6.33 -10.91
CA ARG A 199 -9.48 7.07 -11.33
C ARG A 199 -8.59 7.42 -10.13
N THR A 200 -7.30 7.15 -10.27
CA THR A 200 -6.26 7.69 -9.38
C THR A 200 -6.00 9.16 -9.74
N LEU A 201 -5.94 10.03 -8.74
CA LEU A 201 -5.66 11.46 -8.90
C LEU A 201 -4.17 11.75 -8.75
N ASN A 202 -3.72 12.82 -9.41
CA ASN A 202 -2.35 13.31 -9.27
C ASN A 202 -2.20 13.98 -7.89
N PRO A 203 -1.10 13.76 -7.15
CA PRO A 203 -0.86 14.45 -5.89
C PRO A 203 -0.56 15.96 -6.01
N HIS A 204 -0.30 16.47 -7.22
CA HIS A 204 0.02 17.87 -7.50
C HIS A 204 -1.20 18.70 -7.94
#